data_AF-A0A9P7MLB5-F1
#
_entry.id   AF-A0A9P7MLB5-F1
#
_cell.length_a   1.000
_cell.length_b   1.000
_cell.length_c   1.000
_cell.angle_alpha   90.00
_cell.angle_beta   90.00
_cell.angle_gamma   90.00
#
_symmetry.space_group_name_H-M   'P 1'
#
loop_
_entity.id
_entity.type
_entity.pdbx_description
1 polymer ?
#
loop_
_entity_poly.entity_id
_entity_poly.type
_entity_poly.pdbx_seq_one_letter_code
_entity_poly.pdbx_strand_id
1 'polypeptide(L)'
;MASPTALRPPTGCLSRIGSQIASSALLRTPPRASFSTTAQLCQRKIKKERNKKRGVSSLYGSGPRIPLSMSDIPLPKPRDFKLKIPFDETHGLWGFFPEPGKMLWTPEETSQHGRAWTVEELRRKSWEDLHSLWWMCCKQRNLLATSRKELARAEFGFGDTEFEKRDKEVQSTMRAIKHALTERYYTWQDAVEVAKSDPEIDLEAKDGKVYKPMVYEE
;
A
#
# COMPACT_ATOMS: atom_id res chain seq x y z
N MET A 1 25.83 27.96 -19.03
CA MET A 1 24.77 27.43 -19.93
C MET A 1 23.52 27.20 -19.09
N ALA A 2 22.87 28.26 -18.61
CA ALA A 2 21.73 28.95 -19.25
C ALA A 2 20.46 28.08 -19.34
N SER A 3 19.57 28.28 -18.37
CA SER A 3 18.16 27.91 -18.39
C SER A 3 17.33 28.87 -19.26
N PRO A 4 16.16 28.44 -19.76
CA PRO A 4 15.01 29.34 -19.91
C PRO A 4 13.78 28.73 -19.21
N THR A 5 13.26 29.32 -18.13
CA THR A 5 12.27 30.42 -18.08
C THR A 5 10.97 30.11 -18.82
N ALA A 6 9.99 29.54 -18.13
CA ALA A 6 8.61 29.42 -18.61
C ALA A 6 7.81 30.69 -18.28
N LEU A 7 7.26 31.32 -19.32
CA LEU A 7 6.52 32.58 -19.30
C LEU A 7 5.04 32.37 -18.92
N ARG A 8 4.49 33.29 -18.12
CA ARG A 8 3.05 33.46 -17.84
C ARG A 8 2.33 34.15 -19.01
N PRO A 9 1.01 33.94 -19.20
CA PRO A 9 0.22 34.69 -20.18
C PRO A 9 -0.23 36.08 -19.64
N PRO A 10 -0.44 37.08 -20.52
CA PRO A 10 -0.93 38.41 -20.13
C PRO A 10 -2.46 38.52 -20.18
N THR A 11 -3.00 39.35 -19.27
CA THR A 11 -4.38 39.83 -19.26
C THR A 11 -4.60 40.88 -20.37
N GLY A 12 -5.51 40.62 -21.29
CA GLY A 12 -5.96 41.58 -22.29
C GLY A 12 -7.14 42.43 -21.80
N CYS A 13 -6.96 43.75 -21.81
CA CYS A 13 -8.01 44.75 -21.69
C CYS A 13 -8.37 45.22 -23.11
N LEU A 14 -9.65 45.17 -23.48
CA LEU A 14 -10.16 45.79 -24.72
C LEU A 14 -11.39 46.64 -24.40
N SER A 15 -11.19 47.95 -24.42
CA SER A 15 -12.23 48.95 -24.60
C SER A 15 -12.64 49.01 -26.08
N ARG A 16 -13.94 49.00 -26.37
CA ARG A 16 -14.46 49.55 -27.64
C ARG A 16 -15.58 50.54 -27.39
N ILE A 17 -15.40 51.66 -28.07
CA ILE A 17 -16.24 52.83 -28.20
C ILE A 17 -17.40 52.51 -29.15
N GLY A 18 -18.59 53.05 -28.85
CA GLY A 18 -19.75 53.06 -29.74
C GLY A 18 -20.68 54.22 -29.38
N SER A 19 -20.67 55.23 -30.23
CA SER A 19 -21.46 56.48 -30.17
C SER A 19 -22.88 56.32 -30.70
N GLN A 20 -23.85 57.06 -30.14
CA GLN A 20 -24.76 58.02 -30.83
C GLN A 20 -25.86 58.50 -29.84
N ILE A 21 -25.81 59.78 -29.43
CA ILE A 21 -26.72 60.90 -29.77
C ILE A 21 -28.20 60.67 -29.46
N ALA A 22 -28.73 61.40 -28.46
CA ALA A 22 -30.01 62.12 -28.55
C ALA A 22 -30.13 63.17 -27.44
N SER A 23 -30.60 64.34 -27.83
CA SER A 23 -30.74 65.59 -27.08
C SER A 23 -31.95 65.57 -26.13
N SER A 24 -31.84 66.22 -24.97
CA SER A 24 -32.85 67.15 -24.45
C SER A 24 -32.47 67.64 -23.05
N ALA A 25 -32.25 68.94 -22.92
CA ALA A 25 -32.11 69.62 -21.65
C ALA A 25 -33.49 69.74 -20.97
N LEU A 26 -33.63 69.19 -19.76
CA LEU A 26 -34.64 69.62 -18.79
C LEU A 26 -34.03 69.54 -17.38
N LEU A 27 -33.94 70.70 -16.74
CA LEU A 27 -33.66 70.84 -15.31
C LEU A 27 -34.71 70.04 -14.51
N ARG A 28 -34.29 68.94 -13.89
CA ARG A 28 -35.08 68.24 -12.87
C ARG A 28 -34.27 68.18 -11.58
N THR A 29 -34.52 69.16 -10.72
CA THR A 29 -34.11 69.10 -9.31
C THR A 29 -34.72 67.84 -8.69
N PRO A 30 -33.94 66.98 -8.02
CA PRO A 30 -34.50 65.81 -7.35
C PRO A 30 -35.35 66.24 -6.15
N PRO A 31 -36.48 65.56 -5.87
CA PRO A 31 -37.27 65.84 -4.68
C PRO A 31 -36.44 65.46 -3.44
N ARG A 32 -36.20 66.45 -2.57
CA ARG A 32 -35.74 66.18 -1.20
C ARG A 32 -36.91 65.58 -0.43
N ALA A 33 -36.75 64.36 0.06
CA ALA A 33 -37.62 63.80 1.08
C ALA A 33 -36.78 63.21 2.23
N SER A 34 -37.09 63.76 3.41
CA SER A 34 -37.21 63.09 4.71
C SER A 34 -35.96 62.48 5.35
N PHE A 35 -35.26 63.35 6.09
CA PHE A 35 -34.62 63.11 7.38
C PHE A 35 -34.48 61.64 7.82
N SER A 36 -33.37 61.01 7.43
CA SER A 36 -32.77 59.94 8.24
C SER A 36 -31.79 60.61 9.20
N THR A 37 -32.16 60.71 10.49
CA THR A 37 -31.34 61.32 11.56
C THR A 37 -30.37 60.34 12.20
N THR A 38 -30.03 59.23 11.55
CA THR A 38 -28.81 58.50 11.88
C THR A 38 -27.73 58.95 10.91
N ALA A 39 -26.74 59.68 11.42
CA ALA A 39 -25.54 60.00 10.65
C ALA A 39 -24.99 58.67 10.11
N GLN A 40 -24.94 58.50 8.78
CA GLN A 40 -24.10 57.44 8.22
C GLN A 40 -22.73 57.69 8.82
N LEU A 41 -22.24 56.77 9.65
CA LEU A 41 -20.87 56.81 10.11
C LEU A 41 -20.03 56.91 8.84
N CYS A 42 -19.54 58.11 8.56
CA CYS A 42 -18.59 58.40 7.52
C CYS A 42 -17.31 57.66 7.94
N GLN A 43 -17.28 56.34 7.75
CA GLN A 43 -16.04 55.61 7.68
C GLN A 43 -15.35 56.22 6.47
N ARG A 44 -14.44 57.17 6.75
CA ARG A 44 -13.53 57.72 5.75
C ARG A 44 -13.02 56.51 4.97
N LYS A 45 -13.10 56.53 3.64
CA LYS A 45 -12.61 55.43 2.80
C LYS A 45 -11.11 55.28 3.01
N ILE A 46 -10.71 54.52 4.04
CA ILE A 46 -9.32 54.21 4.31
C ILE A 46 -8.87 53.31 3.17
N LYS A 47 -7.78 53.69 2.49
CA LYS A 47 -7.17 52.89 1.43
C LYS A 47 -6.68 51.57 2.04
N LYS A 48 -7.52 50.54 1.99
CA LYS A 48 -7.20 49.18 2.44
C LYS A 48 -6.26 48.52 1.42
N GLU A 49 -5.13 47.97 1.88
CA GLU A 49 -4.22 47.22 1.02
C GLU A 49 -4.97 46.06 0.33
N ARG A 50 -4.81 45.93 -0.99
CA ARG A 50 -5.39 44.83 -1.77
C ARG A 50 -4.63 43.51 -1.58
N ASN A 51 -3.31 43.58 -1.38
CA ASN A 51 -2.45 42.41 -1.19
C ASN A 51 -2.17 42.16 0.30
N LYS A 52 -2.94 41.24 0.89
CA LYS A 52 -2.85 40.90 2.33
C LYS A 52 -1.57 40.14 2.73
N LYS A 53 -0.88 39.51 1.78
CA LYS A 53 0.35 38.72 2.03
C LYS A 53 1.61 39.44 1.53
N ARG A 54 1.53 40.75 1.29
CA ARG A 54 2.66 41.55 0.81
C ARG A 54 3.83 41.45 1.79
N GLY A 55 4.97 40.95 1.32
CA GLY A 55 6.18 40.82 2.13
C GLY A 55 6.09 39.78 3.25
N VAL A 56 5.15 38.82 3.16
CA VAL A 56 5.00 37.73 4.14
C VAL A 56 5.45 36.41 3.51
N SER A 57 6.46 35.77 4.08
CA SER A 57 7.02 34.49 3.65
C SER A 57 7.43 33.63 4.85
N SER A 58 7.05 32.35 4.84
CA SER A 58 7.41 31.39 5.89
C SER A 58 8.86 30.92 5.77
N LEU A 59 9.34 30.68 4.55
CA LEU A 59 10.71 30.23 4.28
C LEU A 59 11.77 31.22 4.78
N TYR A 60 11.55 32.52 4.59
CA TYR A 60 12.48 33.55 5.04
C TYR A 60 12.16 34.10 6.44
N GLY A 61 11.17 33.51 7.14
CA GLY A 61 10.85 33.89 8.51
C GLY A 61 10.42 35.35 8.68
N SER A 62 9.82 35.98 7.67
CA SER A 62 9.52 37.42 7.69
C SER A 62 8.45 37.82 8.72
N GLY A 63 7.73 36.84 9.29
CA GLY A 63 6.68 37.06 10.28
C GLY A 63 5.41 37.71 9.73
N PRO A 64 4.38 37.86 10.58
CA PRO A 64 3.16 38.58 10.23
C PRO A 64 3.45 40.08 10.07
N ARG A 65 2.94 40.68 9.00
CA ARG A 65 3.11 42.11 8.68
C ARG A 65 2.38 43.05 9.66
N ILE A 66 1.29 42.57 10.26
CA ILE A 66 0.44 43.32 11.18
C ILE A 66 0.55 42.62 12.55
N PRO A 67 0.68 43.35 13.66
CA PRO A 67 0.64 42.75 14.98
C PRO A 67 -0.71 42.05 15.18
N LEU A 68 -0.65 40.76 15.53
CA LEU A 68 -1.81 39.96 15.87
C LEU A 68 -2.04 40.05 17.39
N SER A 69 -3.23 39.73 17.87
CA SER A 69 -3.54 39.78 19.31
C SER A 69 -2.60 38.93 20.19
N MET A 70 -1.88 37.97 19.60
CA MET A 70 -0.94 37.06 20.26
C MET A 70 0.51 37.28 19.79
N SER A 71 0.84 38.41 19.16
CA SER A 71 2.22 38.67 18.68
C SER A 71 3.23 38.79 19.81
N ASP A 72 2.78 39.20 20.99
CA ASP A 72 3.65 39.57 22.11
C ASP A 72 3.94 38.40 23.05
N ILE A 73 3.28 37.25 22.80
CA ILE A 73 3.38 36.08 23.66
C ILE A 73 4.39 35.11 23.03
N PRO A 74 5.38 34.61 23.80
CA PRO A 74 6.36 33.67 23.27
C PRO A 74 5.68 32.42 22.74
N LEU A 75 6.11 31.96 21.56
CA LEU A 75 5.55 30.75 20.94
C LEU A 75 5.74 29.55 21.88
N PRO A 76 4.69 28.73 22.10
CA PRO A 76 4.82 27.52 22.89
C PRO A 76 5.78 26.56 22.17
N LYS A 77 6.82 26.12 22.87
CA LYS A 77 7.71 25.08 22.36
C LYS A 77 6.98 23.73 22.52
N PRO A 78 6.74 22.98 21.43
CA PRO A 78 6.16 21.65 21.56
C PRO A 78 7.07 20.79 22.43
N ARG A 79 6.47 20.00 23.33
CA ARG A 79 7.21 18.97 24.05
C ARG A 79 7.56 17.86 23.06
N ASP A 80 8.78 17.35 23.11
CA ASP A 80 9.22 16.17 22.35
C ASP A 80 8.57 14.89 22.91
N PHE A 81 7.24 14.85 22.91
CA PHE A 81 6.47 13.74 23.45
C PHE A 81 6.34 12.66 22.39
N LYS A 82 7.07 11.57 22.59
CA LYS A 82 6.91 10.35 21.79
C LYS A 82 5.84 9.48 22.45
N LEU A 83 4.70 9.35 21.77
CA LEU A 83 3.63 8.45 22.18
C LEU A 83 4.16 7.02 22.26
N LYS A 84 3.96 6.36 23.41
CA LYS A 84 4.15 4.91 23.53
C LYS A 84 2.82 4.26 23.19
N ILE A 85 2.67 3.83 21.94
CA ILE A 85 1.47 3.14 21.47
C ILE A 85 1.50 1.73 22.11
N PRO A 86 0.41 1.27 22.75
CA PRO A 86 0.36 -0.11 23.24
C PRO A 86 0.55 -1.07 22.06
N PHE A 87 1.41 -2.06 22.26
CA PHE A 87 1.85 -2.95 21.21
C PHE A 87 1.27 -4.34 21.43
N ASP A 88 0.55 -4.88 20.45
CA ASP A 88 -0.03 -6.23 20.51
C ASP A 88 1.00 -7.27 20.07
N GLU A 89 1.41 -8.14 21.00
CA GLU A 89 2.39 -9.20 20.74
C GLU A 89 1.87 -10.27 19.75
N THR A 90 0.56 -10.48 19.69
CA THR A 90 -0.08 -11.49 18.83
C THR A 90 -0.50 -10.95 17.46
N HIS A 91 0.09 -9.84 17.02
CA HIS A 91 -0.26 -9.22 15.74
C HIS A 91 0.15 -10.10 14.54
N GLY A 92 -0.75 -10.25 13.55
CA GLY A 92 -0.51 -11.11 12.38
C GLY A 92 0.69 -10.70 11.51
N LEU A 93 1.11 -9.43 11.56
CA LEU A 93 2.31 -8.96 10.85
C LEU A 93 3.61 -9.56 11.40
N TRP A 94 3.60 -10.10 12.62
CA TRP A 94 4.78 -10.78 13.15
C TRP A 94 5.19 -12.01 12.35
N GLY A 95 4.28 -12.60 11.57
CA GLY A 95 4.62 -13.70 10.67
C GLY A 95 5.60 -13.33 9.53
N PHE A 96 5.87 -12.04 9.31
CA PHE A 96 6.88 -11.58 8.34
C PHE A 96 8.28 -11.41 8.94
N PHE A 97 8.41 -11.50 10.26
CA PHE A 97 9.66 -11.32 10.99
C PHE A 97 10.04 -12.60 11.72
N PRO A 98 11.34 -12.80 12.00
CA PRO A 98 11.83 -13.88 12.86
C PRO A 98 11.12 -14.02 14.21
N GLU A 99 11.14 -12.95 15.00
CA GLU A 99 10.67 -12.89 16.39
C GLU A 99 10.20 -11.46 16.68
N PRO A 100 9.28 -11.25 17.64
CA PRO A 100 8.87 -9.92 18.04
C PRO A 100 10.08 -9.13 18.59
N GLY A 101 10.44 -8.05 17.89
CA GLY A 101 11.60 -7.22 18.23
C GLY A 101 12.91 -7.62 17.54
N LYS A 102 12.95 -8.75 16.83
CA LYS A 102 14.07 -9.16 15.99
C LYS A 102 13.76 -8.89 14.53
N MET A 103 14.44 -7.90 13.96
CA MET A 103 14.17 -7.46 12.58
C MET A 103 14.72 -8.43 11.53
N LEU A 104 15.92 -8.98 11.75
CA LEU A 104 16.63 -9.87 10.82
C LEU A 104 17.24 -11.05 11.57
N TRP A 105 17.35 -12.20 10.90
CA TRP A 105 18.21 -13.30 11.35
C TRP A 105 19.69 -12.94 11.18
N THR A 106 20.54 -13.50 12.02
CA THR A 106 21.98 -13.47 11.75
C THR A 106 22.31 -14.36 10.54
N PRO A 107 23.42 -14.11 9.82
CA PRO A 107 23.84 -14.99 8.73
C PRO A 107 24.02 -16.44 9.19
N GLU A 108 24.54 -16.65 10.40
CA GLU A 108 24.69 -17.96 11.02
C GLU A 108 23.34 -18.66 11.20
N GLU A 109 22.36 -18.00 11.81
CA GLU A 109 20.99 -18.52 11.98
C GLU A 109 20.32 -18.80 10.64
N THR A 110 20.55 -17.95 9.64
CA THR A 110 19.97 -18.12 8.30
C THR A 110 20.54 -19.37 7.63
N SER A 111 21.85 -19.60 7.79
CA SER A 111 22.55 -20.78 7.26
C SER A 111 22.14 -22.08 7.94
N GLN A 112 21.62 -22.02 9.17
CA GLN A 112 21.07 -23.16 9.89
C GLN A 112 19.71 -23.56 9.29
N HIS A 113 19.76 -24.30 8.19
CA HIS A 113 18.63 -25.04 7.62
C HIS A 113 19.08 -26.42 7.16
N GLY A 114 18.13 -27.36 7.13
CA GLY A 114 18.32 -28.67 6.52
C GLY A 114 18.15 -28.63 5.00
N ARG A 115 18.10 -29.81 4.38
CA ARG A 115 17.82 -29.96 2.94
C ARG A 115 16.34 -29.80 2.60
N ALA A 116 16.06 -29.56 1.32
CA ALA A 116 14.73 -29.70 0.75
C ALA A 116 14.18 -31.14 0.83
N TRP A 117 12.85 -31.23 0.92
CA TRP A 117 12.05 -32.44 0.72
C TRP A 117 12.23 -33.00 -0.68
N THR A 118 12.42 -34.32 -0.76
CA THR A 118 12.46 -35.05 -2.03
C THR A 118 11.05 -35.46 -2.46
N VAL A 119 10.86 -35.70 -3.75
CA VAL A 119 9.57 -36.16 -4.30
C VAL A 119 9.13 -37.48 -3.67
N GLU A 120 10.07 -38.42 -3.48
CA GLU A 120 9.79 -39.75 -2.91
C GLU A 120 9.20 -39.67 -1.50
N GLU A 121 9.71 -38.76 -0.66
CA GLU A 121 9.19 -38.53 0.68
C GLU A 121 7.79 -37.93 0.65
N LEU A 122 7.55 -37.00 -0.28
CA LEU A 122 6.26 -36.32 -0.43
C LEU A 122 5.18 -37.24 -1.01
N ARG A 123 5.54 -38.25 -1.81
CA ARG A 123 4.59 -39.26 -2.32
C ARG A 123 3.88 -40.02 -1.21
N ARG A 124 4.48 -40.14 -0.02
CA ARG A 124 3.86 -40.82 1.14
C ARG A 124 2.91 -39.94 1.95
N LYS A 125 2.78 -38.64 1.63
CA LYS A 125 2.00 -37.67 2.41
C LYS A 125 0.59 -37.46 1.87
N SER A 126 -0.37 -37.15 2.75
CA SER A 126 -1.75 -36.85 2.36
C SER A 126 -1.85 -35.52 1.57
N TRP A 127 -3.00 -35.25 0.95
CA TRP A 127 -3.22 -33.95 0.29
C TRP A 127 -3.22 -32.79 1.30
N GLU A 128 -3.81 -32.98 2.48
CA GLU A 128 -3.88 -31.96 3.55
C GLU A 128 -2.50 -31.59 4.08
N ASP A 129 -1.62 -32.60 4.26
CA ASP A 129 -0.22 -32.39 4.67
C ASP A 129 0.55 -31.60 3.60
N LEU A 130 0.39 -31.95 2.33
CA LEU A 130 1.04 -31.23 1.23
C LEU A 130 0.53 -29.80 1.10
N HIS A 131 -0.77 -29.57 1.32
CA HIS A 131 -1.38 -28.25 1.26
C HIS A 131 -0.92 -27.35 2.42
N SER A 132 -0.88 -27.88 3.64
CA SER A 132 -0.36 -27.15 4.80
C SER A 132 1.14 -26.85 4.65
N LEU A 133 1.93 -27.83 4.19
CA LEU A 133 3.35 -27.65 3.90
C LEU A 133 3.59 -26.58 2.83
N TRP A 134 2.77 -26.54 1.78
CA TRP A 134 2.84 -25.52 0.74
C TRP A 134 2.68 -24.12 1.33
N TRP A 135 1.70 -23.91 2.21
CA TRP A 135 1.50 -22.61 2.86
C TRP A 135 2.62 -22.24 3.83
N MET A 136 3.21 -23.23 4.53
CA MET A 136 4.41 -23.00 5.33
C MET A 136 5.59 -22.53 4.46
N CYS A 137 5.77 -23.12 3.28
CA CYS A 137 6.77 -22.66 2.31
C CYS A 137 6.49 -21.23 1.84
N CYS A 138 5.24 -20.89 1.51
CA CYS A 138 4.84 -19.54 1.13
C CYS A 138 5.14 -18.50 2.23
N LYS A 139 4.79 -18.81 3.49
CA LYS A 139 5.11 -17.94 4.64
C LYS A 139 6.62 -17.75 4.79
N GLN A 140 7.39 -18.82 4.68
CA GLN A 140 8.85 -18.75 4.76
C GLN A 140 9.44 -17.87 3.66
N ARG A 141 8.97 -18.01 2.41
CA ARG A 141 9.43 -17.16 1.29
C ARG A 141 9.08 -15.69 1.49
N ASN A 142 7.89 -15.40 2.02
CA ASN A 142 7.49 -14.02 2.33
C ASN A 142 8.39 -13.41 3.41
N LEU A 143 8.72 -14.17 4.46
CA LEU A 143 9.64 -13.74 5.51
C LEU A 143 11.05 -13.47 4.95
N LEU A 144 11.57 -14.39 4.11
CA LEU A 144 12.88 -14.23 3.46
C LEU A 144 12.91 -13.00 2.53
N ALA A 145 11.84 -12.75 1.78
CA ALA A 145 11.72 -11.59 0.90
C ALA A 145 11.70 -10.27 1.70
N THR A 146 10.95 -10.21 2.81
CA THR A 146 10.96 -9.07 3.73
C THR A 146 12.34 -8.82 4.28
N SER A 147 13.00 -9.87 4.79
CA SER A 147 14.34 -9.79 5.37
C SER A 147 15.37 -9.30 4.35
N ARG A 148 15.35 -9.84 3.12
CA ARG A 148 16.23 -9.42 2.03
C ARG A 148 16.02 -7.94 1.65
N LYS A 149 14.76 -7.51 1.58
CA LYS A 149 14.43 -6.11 1.26
C LYS A 149 14.90 -5.15 2.34
N GLU A 150 14.76 -5.52 3.61
CA GLU A 150 15.24 -4.70 4.73
C GLU A 150 16.77 -4.69 4.81
N LEU A 151 17.45 -5.80 4.50
CA LEU A 151 18.91 -5.84 4.37
C LEU A 151 19.39 -4.85 3.31
N ALA A 152 18.77 -4.86 2.13
CA ALA A 152 19.10 -3.93 1.05
C ALA A 152 18.83 -2.47 1.42
N ARG A 153 17.75 -2.20 2.17
CA ARG A 153 17.40 -0.86 2.64
C ARG A 153 18.35 -0.33 3.71
N ALA A 154 18.78 -1.19 4.62
CA ALA A 154 19.65 -0.83 5.74
C ALA A 154 21.15 -0.95 5.42
N GLU A 155 21.48 -1.44 4.22
CA GLU A 155 22.86 -1.55 3.71
C GLU A 155 23.80 -2.37 4.62
N PHE A 156 23.26 -3.42 5.28
CA PHE A 156 24.05 -4.28 6.18
C PHE A 156 25.09 -5.16 5.45
N GLY A 157 25.02 -5.25 4.11
CA GLY A 157 26.02 -5.89 3.24
C GLY A 157 25.97 -7.42 3.22
N PHE A 158 26.16 -8.07 4.36
CA PHE A 158 26.26 -9.54 4.47
C PHE A 158 24.88 -10.20 4.67
N GLY A 159 24.72 -11.44 4.20
CA GLY A 159 23.51 -12.26 4.41
C GLY A 159 22.67 -12.54 3.16
N ASP A 160 22.89 -11.82 2.05
CA ASP A 160 22.06 -11.98 0.84
C ASP A 160 22.21 -13.39 0.22
N THR A 161 23.42 -13.95 0.26
CA THR A 161 23.69 -15.28 -0.30
C THR A 161 23.04 -16.40 0.52
N GLU A 162 22.98 -16.23 1.83
CA GLU A 162 22.40 -17.15 2.80
C GLU A 162 20.89 -17.19 2.65
N PHE A 163 20.26 -16.01 2.50
CA PHE A 163 18.84 -15.91 2.18
C PHE A 163 18.52 -16.56 0.82
N GLU A 164 19.34 -16.33 -0.20
CA GLU A 164 19.13 -16.92 -1.53
C GLU A 164 19.27 -18.44 -1.51
N LYS A 165 20.27 -19.00 -0.82
CA LYS A 165 20.43 -20.45 -0.66
C LYS A 165 19.20 -21.06 0.02
N ARG A 166 18.74 -20.45 1.11
CA ARG A 166 17.55 -20.93 1.83
C ARG A 166 16.28 -20.82 0.98
N ASP A 167 16.10 -19.74 0.22
CA ASP A 167 14.96 -19.61 -0.69
C ASP A 167 15.01 -20.66 -1.82
N LYS A 168 16.20 -21.00 -2.34
CA LYS A 168 16.36 -22.10 -3.32
C LYS A 168 15.92 -23.45 -2.75
N GLU A 169 16.27 -23.78 -1.51
CA GLU A 169 15.82 -25.01 -0.86
C GLU A 169 14.29 -25.03 -0.73
N VAL A 170 13.67 -23.92 -0.28
CA VAL A 170 12.20 -23.81 -0.18
C VAL A 170 11.53 -23.87 -1.57
N GLN A 171 12.14 -23.30 -2.61
CA GLN A 171 11.61 -23.43 -3.96
C GLN A 171 11.69 -24.87 -4.47
N SER A 172 12.75 -25.60 -4.13
CA SER A 172 12.90 -27.03 -4.49
C SER A 172 11.80 -27.88 -3.83
N THR A 173 11.46 -27.63 -2.56
CA THR A 173 10.34 -28.33 -1.91
C THR A 173 9.01 -28.02 -2.60
N MET A 174 8.75 -26.76 -2.94
CA MET A 174 7.54 -26.36 -3.65
C MET A 174 7.43 -27.04 -5.04
N ARG A 175 8.55 -27.16 -5.76
CA ARG A 175 8.59 -27.90 -7.03
C ARG A 175 8.30 -29.38 -6.84
N ALA A 176 8.88 -30.00 -5.80
CA ALA A 176 8.65 -31.41 -5.48
C ALA A 176 7.19 -31.69 -5.09
N ILE A 177 6.54 -30.78 -4.35
CA ILE A 177 5.11 -30.87 -4.02
C ILE A 177 4.25 -30.85 -5.29
N LYS A 178 4.51 -29.90 -6.20
CA LYS A 178 3.80 -29.83 -7.49
C LYS A 178 3.98 -31.12 -8.28
N HIS A 179 5.21 -31.62 -8.37
CA HIS A 179 5.51 -32.85 -9.08
C HIS A 179 4.72 -34.04 -8.52
N ALA A 180 4.75 -34.26 -7.20
CA ALA A 180 4.02 -35.35 -6.56
C ALA A 180 2.49 -35.28 -6.79
N LEU A 181 1.91 -34.06 -6.77
CA LEU A 181 0.48 -33.88 -7.04
C LEU A 181 0.12 -34.11 -8.51
N THR A 182 0.95 -33.64 -9.43
CA THR A 182 0.77 -33.86 -10.88
C THR A 182 0.90 -35.34 -11.23
N GLU A 183 1.91 -36.04 -10.69
CA GLU A 183 2.05 -37.50 -10.83
C GLU A 183 0.78 -38.22 -10.37
N ARG A 184 0.30 -37.92 -9.16
CA ARG A 184 -0.91 -38.54 -8.61
C ARG A 184 -2.12 -38.36 -9.52
N TYR A 185 -2.32 -37.15 -10.03
CA TYR A 185 -3.45 -36.85 -10.90
C TYR A 185 -3.40 -37.69 -12.19
N TYR A 186 -2.25 -37.75 -12.86
CA TYR A 186 -2.12 -38.56 -14.08
C TYR A 186 -2.21 -40.06 -13.78
N THR A 187 -1.56 -40.55 -12.73
CA THR A 187 -1.66 -41.97 -12.36
C THR A 187 -3.09 -42.38 -12.01
N TRP A 188 -3.86 -41.48 -11.38
CA TRP A 188 -5.27 -41.71 -11.08
C TRP A 188 -6.10 -41.74 -12.37
N GLN A 189 -5.87 -40.81 -13.29
CA GLN A 189 -6.57 -40.78 -14.58
C GLN A 189 -6.32 -42.08 -15.37
N ASP A 190 -5.06 -42.49 -15.49
CA ASP A 190 -4.68 -43.73 -16.18
C ASP A 190 -5.30 -44.96 -15.49
N ALA A 191 -5.28 -45.01 -14.15
CA ALA A 191 -5.89 -46.09 -13.39
C ALA A 191 -7.41 -46.16 -13.59
N VAL A 192 -8.09 -45.02 -13.69
CA VAL A 192 -9.53 -44.96 -13.99
C VAL A 192 -9.81 -45.46 -15.40
N GLU A 193 -8.95 -45.17 -16.38
CA GLU A 193 -9.09 -45.70 -17.74
C GLU A 193 -8.91 -47.22 -17.78
N VAL A 194 -7.91 -47.76 -17.09
CA VAL A 194 -7.69 -49.22 -16.97
C VAL A 194 -8.86 -49.90 -16.24
N ALA A 195 -9.35 -49.30 -15.16
CA ALA A 195 -10.46 -49.82 -14.36
C ALA A 195 -11.76 -49.98 -15.15
N LYS A 196 -11.99 -49.19 -16.21
CA LYS A 196 -13.17 -49.36 -17.09
C LYS A 196 -13.15 -50.68 -17.87
N SER A 197 -11.97 -51.23 -18.11
CA SER A 197 -11.78 -52.49 -18.84
C SER A 197 -11.68 -53.72 -17.93
N ASP A 198 -11.54 -53.50 -16.62
CA ASP A 198 -11.29 -54.55 -15.64
C ASP A 198 -12.60 -55.19 -15.16
N PRO A 199 -12.78 -56.53 -15.28
CA PRO A 199 -13.98 -57.22 -14.81
C PRO A 199 -14.18 -57.22 -13.29
N GLU A 200 -13.14 -56.92 -12.50
CA GLU A 200 -13.23 -56.89 -11.03
C GLU A 200 -13.76 -55.55 -10.47
N ILE A 201 -13.85 -54.51 -11.32
CA ILE A 201 -14.17 -53.14 -10.91
C ILE A 201 -15.48 -52.67 -11.56
N ASP A 202 -16.51 -52.53 -10.73
CA ASP A 202 -17.81 -51.99 -11.12
C ASP A 202 -17.93 -50.51 -10.71
N LEU A 203 -17.55 -49.59 -11.60
CA LEU A 203 -17.61 -48.13 -11.33
C LEU A 203 -19.03 -47.60 -11.07
N GLU A 204 -20.06 -48.28 -11.55
CA GLU A 204 -21.48 -47.90 -11.43
C GLU A 204 -22.20 -48.60 -10.26
N ALA A 205 -21.46 -49.26 -9.36
CA ALA A 205 -22.03 -50.01 -8.25
C ALA A 205 -22.82 -49.11 -7.27
N LYS A 206 -24.14 -49.28 -7.22
CA LYS A 206 -25.05 -48.53 -6.32
C LYS A 206 -24.87 -48.87 -4.84
N ASP A 207 -24.32 -50.06 -4.55
CA ASP A 207 -24.10 -50.56 -3.19
C ASP A 207 -22.86 -49.95 -2.51
N GLY A 208 -22.15 -49.04 -3.20
CA GLY A 208 -20.93 -48.38 -2.74
C GLY A 208 -19.68 -49.27 -2.75
N LYS A 209 -19.83 -50.56 -3.04
CA LYS A 209 -18.73 -51.52 -3.20
C LYS A 209 -18.34 -51.62 -4.68
N VAL A 210 -17.34 -50.81 -5.04
CA VAL A 210 -16.84 -50.69 -6.42
C VAL A 210 -15.92 -51.86 -6.81
N TYR A 211 -15.17 -52.43 -5.86
CA TYR A 211 -14.27 -53.56 -6.11
C TYR A 211 -14.91 -54.88 -5.70
N LYS A 212 -14.95 -55.86 -6.62
CA LYS A 212 -15.49 -57.21 -6.44
C LYS A 212 -14.44 -58.24 -6.89
N PRO A 213 -13.69 -58.83 -5.96
CA PRO A 213 -12.66 -59.80 -6.33
C PRO A 213 -13.30 -61.02 -7.00
N MET A 214 -12.74 -61.46 -8.13
CA MET A 214 -13.24 -62.63 -8.87
C MET A 214 -12.86 -63.94 -8.19
N VAL A 215 -11.76 -63.94 -7.44
CA VAL A 215 -11.30 -65.05 -6.61
C VAL A 215 -11.24 -64.55 -5.16
N TYR A 216 -12.08 -65.13 -4.30
CA TYR A 216 -11.86 -65.01 -2.86
C TYR A 216 -10.69 -65.94 -2.53
N GLU A 217 -9.56 -65.38 -2.11
CA GLU A 217 -8.52 -66.19 -1.47
C GLU A 217 -9.14 -66.84 -0.21
N GLU A 218 -9.13 -68.17 -0.16
CA GLU A 218 -9.52 -68.96 1.04
C GLU A 218 -8.50 -68.82 2.18
#